data_AF-A0AAU9CVK7-F1
#
_entry.id   AF-A0AAU9CVK7-F1
#
_cell.length_a   1.000
_cell.length_b   1.000
_cell.length_c   1.000
_cell.angle_alpha   90.00
_cell.angle_beta   90.00
_cell.angle_gamma   90.00
#
_symmetry.space_group_name_H-M   'P 1'
#
loop_
_entity.id
_entity.type
_entity.pdbx_description
1 polymer ?
#
loop_
_entity_poly.entity_id
_entity_poly.type
_entity_poly.pdbx_seq_one_letter_code
_entity_poly.pdbx_strand_id
1 'polypeptide(L)'
;MDPHRFVTAVGLIDQANASDPVWETWRGKPYPRTWLYGIRMTDWLVRLYPDAPETAFLAARAQHVCRWLIPRDRYPSGRRGYLAWRTFLYRLHGETAARLLRRAGSGESAIGQVKRILMKRGLKRDPQVQMVEDAACLVFLQYYFLPFAQDYSDDKLIDIVGKTWKKMSPQAQQAAIKLPLSGREARLVQQALKRP
;
A
#
# COMPACT_ATOMS: atom_id res chain seq x y z
N MET A 1 24.02 -5.34 -7.66
CA MET A 1 23.14 -4.24 -7.22
C MET A 1 23.91 -2.95 -7.41
N ASP A 2 23.31 -1.90 -7.98
CA ASP A 2 23.91 -0.56 -8.00
C ASP A 2 23.25 0.25 -6.88
N PRO A 3 23.92 0.42 -5.72
CA PRO A 3 23.34 1.11 -4.58
C PRO A 3 22.98 2.57 -4.90
N HIS A 4 23.73 3.23 -5.78
CA HIS A 4 23.50 4.61 -6.15
C HIS A 4 22.18 4.77 -6.93
N ARG A 5 21.92 3.85 -7.87
CA ARG A 5 20.65 3.81 -8.61
C ARG A 5 19.46 3.62 -7.67
N PHE A 6 19.52 2.65 -6.76
CA PHE A 6 18.43 2.37 -5.84
C PHE A 6 18.10 3.58 -4.95
N VAL A 7 19.14 4.19 -4.36
CA VAL A 7 18.99 5.39 -3.53
C VAL A 7 18.39 6.55 -4.35
N THR A 8 18.85 6.75 -5.58
CA THR A 8 18.30 7.77 -6.50
C THR A 8 16.82 7.52 -6.79
N ALA A 9 16.45 6.28 -7.08
CA ALA A 9 15.06 5.90 -7.35
C ALA A 9 14.14 6.16 -6.15
N VAL A 10 14.56 5.78 -4.94
CA VAL A 10 13.82 6.06 -3.70
C VAL A 10 13.69 7.56 -3.48
N GLY A 11 14.77 8.33 -3.66
CA GLY A 11 14.76 9.79 -3.52
C GLY A 11 13.78 10.47 -4.48
N LEU A 12 13.71 10.02 -5.73
CA LEU A 12 12.75 10.54 -6.72
C LEU A 12 11.29 10.20 -6.38
N ILE A 13 11.03 8.99 -5.85
CA ILE A 13 9.70 8.59 -5.38
C ILE A 13 9.29 9.45 -4.18
N ASP A 14 10.21 9.64 -3.23
CA ASP A 14 9.97 10.43 -2.03
C ASP A 14 9.71 11.89 -2.35
N GLN A 15 10.49 12.49 -3.25
CA GLN A 15 10.27 13.85 -3.70
C GLN A 15 8.87 14.01 -4.31
N ALA A 16 8.44 13.07 -5.15
CA ALA A 16 7.11 13.09 -5.74
C ALA A 16 5.98 12.94 -4.70
N ASN A 17 6.21 12.13 -3.67
CA ASN A 17 5.27 11.91 -2.58
C ASN A 17 5.23 13.06 -1.57
N ALA A 18 6.34 13.75 -1.37
CA ALA A 18 6.46 14.91 -0.49
C ALA A 18 5.69 16.13 -1.03
N SER A 19 5.41 16.16 -2.33
CA SER A 19 4.54 17.16 -2.96
C SER A 19 3.04 16.99 -2.63
N ASP A 20 2.65 15.97 -1.85
CA ASP A 20 1.27 15.83 -1.38
C ASP A 20 0.89 17.01 -0.48
N PRO A 21 -0.11 17.84 -0.84
CA PRO A 21 -0.50 18.99 -0.03
C PRO A 21 -1.24 18.58 1.24
N VAL A 22 -1.64 17.31 1.38
CA VAL A 22 -2.33 16.82 2.57
C VAL A 22 -1.32 16.24 3.55
N TRP A 23 -1.39 16.70 4.79
CA TRP A 23 -0.47 16.32 5.86
C TRP A 23 -1.13 15.43 6.90
N GLU A 24 -0.34 14.56 7.52
CA GLU A 24 -0.71 13.72 8.67
C GLU A 24 0.31 13.92 9.80
N THR A 25 -0.18 13.95 11.04
CA THR A 25 0.70 13.96 12.21
C THR A 25 0.98 12.54 12.66
N TRP A 26 2.26 12.19 12.79
CA TRP A 26 2.70 10.90 13.29
C TRP A 26 3.82 11.07 14.31
N ARG A 27 3.65 10.48 15.51
CA ARG A 27 4.60 10.61 16.63
C ARG A 27 4.99 12.08 16.92
N GLY A 28 4.00 12.96 16.91
CA GLY A 28 4.18 14.39 17.21
C GLY A 28 4.85 15.21 16.08
N LYS A 29 5.06 14.64 14.89
CA LYS A 29 5.65 15.36 13.75
C LYS A 29 4.72 15.33 12.53
N PRO A 30 4.63 16.42 11.75
CA PRO A 30 3.84 16.46 10.53
C PRO A 30 4.61 15.85 9.35
N TYR A 31 3.90 15.10 8.50
CA TYR A 31 4.43 14.49 7.28
C TYR A 31 3.44 14.64 6.12
N PRO A 32 3.89 14.87 4.88
CA PRO A 32 3.05 14.66 3.70
C PRO A 32 2.49 13.24 3.69
N ARG A 33 1.16 13.10 3.54
CA ARG A 33 0.42 11.85 3.70
C ARG A 33 0.98 10.73 2.84
N THR A 34 1.15 10.99 1.54
CA THR A 34 1.62 9.96 0.61
C THR A 34 3.07 9.54 0.90
N TRP A 35 3.93 10.46 1.36
CA TRP A 35 5.30 10.12 1.75
C TRP A 35 5.33 9.24 3.00
N LEU A 36 4.57 9.59 4.02
CA LEU A 36 4.42 8.79 5.23
C LEU A 36 3.87 7.39 4.92
N TYR A 37 2.91 7.29 3.99
CA TYR A 37 2.41 5.99 3.52
C TYR A 37 3.54 5.14 2.91
N GLY A 38 4.37 5.72 2.05
CA GLY A 38 5.52 5.04 1.45
C GLY A 38 6.54 4.55 2.49
N ILE A 39 6.79 5.33 3.54
CA ILE A 39 7.62 4.94 4.69
C ILE A 39 7.02 3.72 5.40
N ARG A 40 5.74 3.79 5.78
CA ARG A 40 5.01 2.70 6.45
C ARG A 40 5.03 1.41 5.62
N MET A 41 4.93 1.51 4.30
CA MET A 41 5.04 0.38 3.37
C MET A 41 6.42 -0.26 3.40
N THR A 42 7.49 0.55 3.33
CA THR A 42 8.87 0.05 3.44
C THR A 42 9.09 -0.65 4.77
N ASP A 43 8.68 -0.04 5.89
CA ASP A 43 8.84 -0.60 7.23
C ASP A 43 8.18 -1.98 7.36
N TRP A 44 6.95 -2.15 6.85
CA TRP A 44 6.28 -3.44 6.85
C TRP A 44 6.92 -4.46 5.93
N LEU A 45 7.38 -4.03 4.76
CA LEU A 45 8.05 -4.92 3.82
C LEU A 45 9.35 -5.46 4.42
N VAL A 46 10.18 -4.62 5.06
CA VAL A 46 11.42 -5.05 5.76
C VAL A 46 11.11 -6.05 6.87
N ARG A 47 10.06 -5.83 7.67
CA ARG A 47 9.70 -6.72 8.79
C ARG A 47 9.26 -8.11 8.34
N LEU A 48 8.56 -8.20 7.20
CA LEU A 48 8.10 -9.48 6.68
C LEU A 48 9.14 -10.15 5.79
N TYR A 49 9.80 -9.38 4.94
CA TYR A 49 10.62 -9.87 3.84
C TYR A 49 11.92 -9.05 3.80
N PRO A 50 12.84 -9.25 4.77
CA PRO A 50 14.09 -8.50 4.84
C PRO A 50 14.94 -8.65 3.58
N ASP A 51 14.87 -9.82 2.93
CA ASP A 51 15.60 -10.14 1.70
C ASP A 51 14.77 -9.91 0.43
N ALA A 52 13.71 -9.08 0.50
CA ALA A 52 12.88 -8.79 -0.66
C ALA A 52 13.72 -8.18 -1.81
N PRO A 53 13.40 -8.50 -3.07
CA PRO A 53 14.09 -7.89 -4.22
C PRO A 53 13.93 -6.37 -4.26
N GLU A 54 14.91 -5.68 -4.85
CA GLU A 54 14.91 -4.22 -5.06
C GLU A 54 13.58 -3.71 -5.64
N THR A 55 13.01 -4.45 -6.60
CA THR A 55 11.74 -4.14 -7.25
C THR A 55 10.54 -4.17 -6.29
N ALA A 56 10.54 -5.04 -5.28
CA ALA A 56 9.51 -5.05 -4.25
C ALA A 56 9.64 -3.83 -3.33
N PHE A 57 10.85 -3.44 -2.95
CA PHE A 57 11.10 -2.23 -2.16
C PHE A 57 10.70 -0.96 -2.89
N LEU A 58 11.07 -0.82 -4.17
CA LEU A 58 10.68 0.31 -5.01
C LEU A 58 9.16 0.37 -5.19
N ALA A 59 8.50 -0.76 -5.43
CA ALA A 59 7.05 -0.82 -5.55
C ALA A 59 6.34 -0.50 -4.23
N ALA A 60 6.83 -0.99 -3.09
CA ALA A 60 6.28 -0.65 -1.78
C ALA A 60 6.39 0.85 -1.49
N ARG A 61 7.56 1.45 -1.78
CA ARG A 61 7.77 2.88 -1.63
C ARG A 61 6.84 3.70 -2.53
N ALA A 62 6.59 3.22 -3.75
CA ALA A 62 5.75 3.85 -4.76
C ALA A 62 4.27 3.44 -4.71
N GLN A 63 3.83 2.66 -3.71
CA GLN A 63 2.50 2.00 -3.68
C GLN A 63 1.34 2.97 -3.94
N HIS A 64 1.47 4.22 -3.47
CA HIS A 64 0.50 5.30 -3.67
C HIS A 64 1.11 6.54 -4.31
N VAL A 65 2.17 6.38 -5.11
CA VAL A 65 2.90 7.53 -5.69
C VAL A 65 1.98 8.49 -6.44
N CYS A 66 2.04 9.77 -6.08
CA CYS A 66 1.19 10.85 -6.61
C CYS A 66 -0.34 10.58 -6.55
N ARG A 67 -0.82 9.74 -5.62
CA ARG A 67 -2.26 9.45 -5.46
C ARG A 67 -3.10 10.72 -5.26
N TRP A 68 -2.56 11.69 -4.53
CA TRP A 68 -3.21 12.96 -4.18
C TRP A 68 -3.66 13.78 -5.40
N LEU A 69 -3.06 13.57 -6.58
CA LEU A 69 -3.49 14.22 -7.83
C LEU A 69 -4.91 13.81 -8.27
N ILE A 70 -5.37 12.64 -7.81
CA ILE A 70 -6.67 12.07 -8.16
C ILE A 70 -7.44 11.74 -6.87
N PRO A 71 -8.00 12.75 -6.19
CA PRO A 71 -8.82 12.55 -5.00
C PRO A 71 -10.04 11.64 -5.26
N ARG A 72 -10.52 10.98 -4.20
CA ARG A 72 -11.67 10.05 -4.28
C ARG A 72 -12.96 10.76 -4.65
N ASP A 73 -13.16 12.00 -4.20
CA ASP A 73 -14.37 12.79 -4.42
C ASP A 73 -14.59 13.20 -5.88
N ARG A 74 -13.56 13.14 -6.73
CA ARG A 74 -13.67 13.34 -8.19
C ARG A 74 -14.38 12.20 -8.93
N TYR A 75 -14.75 11.13 -8.23
CA TYR A 75 -15.46 9.99 -8.80
C TYR A 75 -16.82 9.80 -8.08
N PRO A 76 -17.86 9.31 -8.78
CA PRO A 76 -19.16 9.06 -8.16
C PRO A 76 -19.07 8.21 -6.88
N SER A 77 -20.01 8.41 -5.97
CA SER A 77 -20.15 7.62 -4.75
C SER A 77 -20.50 6.15 -5.07
N GLY A 78 -20.43 5.29 -4.04
CA GLY A 78 -20.75 3.87 -4.19
C GLY A 78 -19.65 3.01 -4.85
N ARG A 79 -19.96 1.72 -5.01
CA ARG A 79 -19.00 0.67 -5.40
C ARG A 79 -18.43 0.88 -6.80
N ARG A 80 -19.26 1.25 -7.79
CA ARG A 80 -18.84 1.41 -9.19
C ARG A 80 -17.81 2.54 -9.32
N GLY A 81 -18.09 3.71 -8.75
CA GLY A 81 -17.17 4.85 -8.77
C GLY A 81 -15.86 4.55 -8.05
N TYR A 82 -15.92 3.87 -6.90
CA TYR A 82 -14.72 3.42 -6.19
C TYR A 82 -13.85 2.47 -7.02
N LEU A 83 -14.46 1.49 -7.70
CA LEU A 83 -13.71 0.55 -8.53
C LEU A 83 -13.06 1.23 -9.74
N ALA A 84 -13.76 2.17 -10.38
CA ALA A 84 -13.21 2.95 -11.49
C ALA A 84 -12.01 3.79 -11.04
N TRP A 85 -12.15 4.53 -9.93
CA TRP A 85 -11.08 5.31 -9.33
C TRP A 85 -9.85 4.47 -8.99
N ARG A 86 -10.06 3.33 -8.31
CA ARG A 86 -8.98 2.43 -7.90
C ARG A 86 -8.23 1.87 -9.11
N THR A 87 -8.94 1.45 -10.15
CA THR A 87 -8.33 0.94 -11.38
C THR A 87 -7.52 2.02 -12.10
N PHE A 88 -8.02 3.26 -12.13
CA PHE A 88 -7.25 4.39 -12.67
C PHE A 88 -5.95 4.60 -11.88
N LEU A 89 -6.03 4.62 -10.55
CA LEU A 89 -4.88 4.82 -9.68
C LEU A 89 -3.80 3.76 -9.86
N TYR A 90 -4.17 2.49 -10.06
CA TYR A 90 -3.21 1.42 -10.35
C TYR A 90 -2.37 1.72 -11.60
N ARG A 91 -2.99 2.24 -12.66
CA ARG A 91 -2.29 2.67 -13.87
C ARG A 91 -1.42 3.90 -13.61
N LEU A 92 -1.96 4.91 -12.92
CA LEU A 92 -1.23 6.12 -12.56
C LEU A 92 0.05 5.81 -11.78
N HIS A 93 -0.05 4.97 -10.74
CA HIS A 93 1.10 4.60 -9.91
C HIS A 93 2.16 3.86 -10.73
N GLY A 94 1.73 2.89 -11.54
CA GLY A 94 2.63 2.16 -12.44
C GLY A 94 3.39 3.08 -13.40
N GLU A 95 2.69 3.95 -14.13
CA GLU A 95 3.33 4.85 -15.10
C GLU A 95 4.21 5.91 -14.42
N THR A 96 3.77 6.44 -13.27
CA THR A 96 4.55 7.42 -12.51
C THR A 96 5.84 6.80 -12.00
N ALA A 97 5.77 5.63 -11.36
CA ALA A 97 6.95 4.90 -10.90
C ALA A 97 7.88 4.58 -12.08
N ALA A 98 7.36 4.09 -13.21
CA ALA A 98 8.17 3.79 -14.38
C ALA A 98 8.98 5.00 -14.87
N ARG A 99 8.37 6.18 -14.97
CA ARG A 99 9.07 7.42 -15.35
C ARG A 99 10.18 7.79 -14.35
N LEU A 100 9.91 7.69 -13.05
CA LEU A 100 10.90 8.02 -12.01
C LEU A 100 12.06 7.02 -12.02
N LEU A 101 11.77 5.74 -12.18
CA LEU A 101 12.78 4.68 -12.25
C LEU A 101 13.66 4.79 -13.50
N ARG A 102 13.10 5.15 -14.66
CA ARG A 102 13.92 5.45 -15.86
C ARG A 102 14.88 6.60 -15.62
N ARG A 103 14.41 7.68 -14.98
CA ARG A 103 15.27 8.82 -14.61
C ARG A 103 16.37 8.43 -13.64
N ALA A 104 16.13 7.44 -12.78
CA ALA A 104 17.14 6.89 -11.88
C ALA A 104 18.15 5.96 -12.58
N GLY A 105 17.89 5.54 -13.82
CA GLY A 105 18.73 4.58 -14.56
C GLY A 105 18.34 3.11 -14.38
N SER A 106 17.13 2.81 -13.92
CA SER A 106 16.63 1.42 -13.84
C SER A 106 16.34 0.86 -15.23
N GLY A 107 16.70 -0.40 -15.46
CA GLY A 107 16.41 -1.12 -16.70
C GLY A 107 14.92 -1.49 -16.85
N GLU A 108 14.47 -1.65 -18.09
CA GLU A 108 13.05 -1.89 -18.42
C GLU A 108 12.47 -3.16 -17.78
N SER A 109 13.28 -4.20 -17.55
CA SER A 109 12.84 -5.41 -16.84
C SER A 109 12.41 -5.11 -15.39
N ALA A 110 13.23 -4.37 -14.64
CA ALA A 110 12.91 -3.95 -13.28
C ALA A 110 11.70 -3.01 -13.24
N ILE A 111 11.63 -2.07 -14.18
CA ILE A 111 10.48 -1.16 -14.34
C ILE A 111 9.20 -1.95 -14.62
N GLY A 112 9.25 -2.92 -15.53
CA GLY A 112 8.13 -3.79 -15.86
C GLY A 112 7.61 -4.56 -14.64
N GLN A 113 8.51 -5.07 -13.79
CA GLN A 113 8.13 -5.74 -12.56
C GLN A 113 7.48 -4.78 -11.55
N VAL A 114 8.04 -3.58 -11.33
CA VAL A 114 7.43 -2.58 -10.46
C VAL A 114 6.03 -2.19 -10.93
N LYS A 115 5.84 -1.97 -12.24
CA LYS A 115 4.51 -1.71 -12.82
C LYS A 115 3.53 -2.84 -12.53
N ARG A 116 3.95 -4.10 -12.74
CA ARG A 116 3.13 -5.29 -12.46
C ARG A 116 2.66 -5.32 -11.00
N ILE A 117 3.58 -5.07 -10.06
CA ILE A 117 3.29 -5.01 -8.63
C ILE A 117 2.29 -3.91 -8.28
N LEU A 118 2.54 -2.67 -8.73
CA LEU A 118 1.66 -1.53 -8.44
C LEU A 118 0.26 -1.70 -9.04
N MET A 119 0.16 -2.40 -10.18
CA MET A 119 -1.11 -2.75 -10.82
C MET A 119 -1.79 -3.99 -10.22
N LYS A 120 -1.18 -4.61 -9.20
CA LYS A 120 -1.67 -5.82 -8.51
C LYS A 120 -1.88 -7.02 -9.44
N ARG A 121 -1.11 -7.10 -10.53
CA ARG A 121 -1.23 -8.15 -11.54
C ARG A 121 -0.46 -9.39 -11.10
N GLY A 122 -1.19 -10.47 -10.81
CA GLY A 122 -0.58 -11.72 -10.34
C GLY A 122 -0.59 -11.91 -8.83
N LEU A 123 -1.47 -11.21 -8.10
CA LEU A 123 -1.69 -11.51 -6.67
C LEU A 123 -1.95 -13.01 -6.47
N LYS A 124 -1.37 -13.61 -5.42
CA LYS A 124 -1.31 -15.06 -5.14
C LYS A 124 -0.47 -15.91 -6.12
N ARG A 125 0.13 -15.33 -7.15
CA ARG A 125 0.92 -16.08 -8.16
C ARG A 125 2.35 -15.56 -8.30
N ASP A 126 2.52 -14.24 -8.26
CA ASP A 126 3.81 -13.56 -8.27
C ASP A 126 4.23 -13.25 -6.81
N PRO A 127 5.36 -13.79 -6.33
CA PRO A 127 5.82 -13.58 -4.96
C PRO A 127 6.01 -12.11 -4.59
N GLN A 128 6.51 -11.27 -5.48
CA GLN A 128 6.76 -9.86 -5.18
C GLN A 128 5.46 -9.06 -5.12
N VAL A 129 4.48 -9.41 -5.97
CA VAL A 129 3.13 -8.82 -5.89
C VAL A 129 2.49 -9.18 -4.55
N GLN A 130 2.67 -10.43 -4.10
CA GLN A 130 2.18 -10.88 -2.80
C GLN A 130 2.86 -10.12 -1.64
N MET A 131 4.18 -10.01 -1.64
CA MET A 131 4.94 -9.29 -0.60
C MET A 131 4.45 -7.84 -0.42
N VAL A 132 4.22 -7.12 -1.52
CA VAL A 132 3.76 -5.72 -1.45
C VAL A 132 2.27 -5.62 -1.09
N GLU A 133 1.43 -6.60 -1.48
CA GLU A 133 0.04 -6.63 -1.02
C GLU A 133 -0.07 -6.95 0.48
N ASP A 134 0.79 -7.83 0.98
CA ASP A 134 0.88 -8.16 2.41
C ASP A 134 1.23 -6.92 3.24
N ALA A 135 2.28 -6.20 2.84
CA ALA A 135 2.65 -4.94 3.46
C ALA A 135 1.51 -3.92 3.40
N ALA A 136 0.81 -3.78 2.26
CA ALA A 136 -0.30 -2.85 2.11
C ALA A 136 -1.49 -3.19 3.03
N CYS A 137 -1.81 -4.48 3.20
CA CYS A 137 -2.87 -4.92 4.09
C CYS A 137 -2.54 -4.60 5.56
N LEU A 138 -1.30 -4.83 5.97
CA LEU A 138 -0.85 -4.53 7.34
C LEU A 138 -0.76 -3.03 7.61
N VAL A 139 -0.30 -2.24 6.63
CA VAL A 139 -0.33 -0.78 6.70
C VAL A 139 -1.77 -0.28 6.88
N PHE A 140 -2.72 -0.80 6.11
CA PHE A 140 -4.14 -0.46 6.28
C PHE A 140 -4.64 -0.80 7.69
N LEU A 141 -4.46 -2.06 8.12
CA LEU A 141 -4.94 -2.51 9.43
C LEU A 141 -4.33 -1.73 10.60
N GLN A 142 -3.03 -1.43 10.55
CA GLN A 142 -2.34 -0.78 11.64
C GLN A 142 -2.61 0.73 11.73
N TYR A 143 -2.65 1.43 10.59
CA TYR A 143 -2.59 2.90 10.58
C TYR A 143 -3.88 3.57 10.12
N TYR A 144 -4.68 2.90 9.29
CA TYR A 144 -5.81 3.54 8.61
C TYR A 144 -7.16 2.90 8.91
N PHE A 145 -7.19 1.69 9.47
CA PHE A 145 -8.43 0.98 9.74
C PHE A 145 -9.31 1.67 10.78
N LEU A 146 -8.73 2.18 11.87
CA LEU A 146 -9.51 2.85 12.93
C LEU A 146 -10.23 4.12 12.42
N PRO A 147 -9.54 5.10 11.81
CA PRO A 147 -10.23 6.24 11.20
C PRO A 147 -11.25 5.80 10.14
N PHE A 148 -10.90 4.81 9.31
CA PHE A 148 -11.81 4.25 8.30
C PHE A 148 -13.06 3.61 8.92
N ALA A 149 -12.96 3.00 10.10
CA ALA A 149 -14.06 2.32 10.78
C ALA A 149 -15.13 3.26 11.34
N GLN A 150 -14.88 4.57 11.39
CA GLN A 150 -15.85 5.56 11.88
C GLN A 150 -17.00 5.77 10.89
N ASP A 151 -16.76 5.55 9.59
CA ASP A 151 -17.71 5.87 8.52
C ASP A 151 -18.60 4.70 8.08
N TYR A 152 -18.44 3.51 8.70
CA TYR A 152 -19.11 2.29 8.24
C TYR A 152 -19.70 1.47 9.38
N SER A 153 -20.78 0.75 9.06
CA SER A 153 -21.38 -0.24 9.95
C SER A 153 -20.43 -1.41 10.22
N ASP A 154 -20.60 -2.07 11.36
CA ASP A 154 -19.81 -3.23 11.75
C ASP A 154 -19.86 -4.34 10.69
N ASP A 155 -21.04 -4.65 10.15
CA ASP A 155 -21.19 -5.62 9.05
C ASP A 155 -20.35 -5.28 7.81
N LYS A 156 -20.30 -3.99 7.46
CA LYS A 156 -19.51 -3.52 6.34
C LYS A 156 -18.02 -3.64 6.62
N LEU A 157 -17.60 -3.35 7.85
CA LEU A 157 -16.20 -3.46 8.28
C LEU A 157 -15.75 -4.92 8.33
N ILE A 158 -16.58 -5.83 8.82
CA ILE A 158 -16.33 -7.26 8.83
C ILE A 158 -16.11 -7.78 7.40
N ASP A 159 -16.95 -7.37 6.44
CA ASP A 159 -16.77 -7.70 5.01
C ASP A 159 -15.45 -7.16 4.46
N ILE A 160 -15.07 -5.93 4.80
CA ILE A 160 -13.81 -5.31 4.35
C ILE A 160 -12.59 -6.00 4.96
N VAL A 161 -12.61 -6.33 6.25
CA VAL A 161 -11.54 -7.06 6.91
C VAL A 161 -11.42 -8.47 6.32
N GLY A 162 -12.53 -9.19 6.12
CA GLY A 162 -12.52 -10.51 5.49
C GLY A 162 -11.93 -10.48 4.08
N LYS A 163 -12.29 -9.46 3.27
CA LYS A 163 -11.69 -9.24 1.95
C LYS A 163 -10.21 -8.88 2.01
N THR A 164 -9.78 -8.16 3.03
CA THR A 164 -8.36 -7.84 3.27
C THR A 164 -7.59 -9.10 3.64
N TRP A 165 -8.15 -9.92 4.53
CA TRP A 165 -7.59 -11.19 4.98
C TRP A 165 -7.35 -12.19 3.85
N LYS A 166 -8.34 -12.35 2.95
CA LYS A 166 -8.25 -13.26 1.80
C LYS A 166 -7.09 -12.92 0.85
N LYS A 167 -6.63 -11.67 0.82
CA LYS A 167 -5.49 -11.25 -0.01
C LYS A 167 -4.14 -11.57 0.63
N MET A 168 -4.06 -11.58 1.95
CA MET A 168 -2.81 -11.78 2.69
C MET A 168 -2.27 -13.20 2.55
N SER A 169 -0.95 -13.35 2.59
CA SER A 169 -0.29 -14.64 2.79
C SER A 169 -0.46 -15.13 4.24
N PRO A 170 -0.22 -16.43 4.54
CA PRO A 170 -0.24 -16.92 5.92
C PRO A 170 0.71 -16.14 6.85
N GLN A 171 1.88 -15.73 6.35
CA GLN A 171 2.85 -14.94 7.10
C GLN A 171 2.29 -13.56 7.48
N ALA A 172 1.66 -12.87 6.52
CA ALA A 172 1.05 -11.57 6.78
C ALA A 172 -0.16 -11.67 7.70
N GLN A 173 -0.94 -12.75 7.62
CA GLN A 173 -2.02 -13.05 8.55
C GLN A 173 -1.51 -13.24 9.99
N GLN A 174 -0.41 -13.97 10.18
CA GLN A 174 0.22 -14.12 11.49
C GLN A 174 0.72 -12.77 12.04
N ALA A 175 1.28 -11.91 11.18
CA ALA A 175 1.66 -10.56 11.58
C ALA A 175 0.45 -9.69 11.94
N ALA A 176 -0.66 -9.83 11.20
CA ALA A 176 -1.89 -9.08 11.46
C ALA A 176 -2.51 -9.41 12.82
N ILE A 177 -2.45 -10.68 13.26
CA ILE A 177 -2.93 -11.10 14.60
C ILE A 177 -2.14 -10.45 15.72
N LYS A 178 -0.85 -10.15 15.50
CA LYS A 178 0.04 -9.52 16.48
C LYS A 178 -0.08 -8.01 16.53
N LEU A 179 -0.90 -7.39 15.67
CA LEU A 179 -1.14 -5.95 15.74
C LEU A 179 -1.79 -5.59 17.07
N PRO A 180 -1.40 -4.47 17.70
CA PRO A 180 -1.99 -4.00 18.95
C PRO A 180 -3.38 -3.38 18.70
N LEU A 181 -4.30 -4.17 18.15
CA LEU A 181 -5.70 -3.80 17.98
C LEU A 181 -6.41 -4.01 19.31
N SER A 182 -7.18 -3.01 19.74
CA SER A 182 -7.96 -3.06 20.98
C SER A 182 -9.44 -2.83 20.69
N GLY A 183 -10.29 -2.99 21.71
CA GLY A 183 -11.67 -2.48 21.68
C GLY A 183 -12.53 -3.00 20.52
N ARG A 184 -13.08 -2.08 19.74
CA ARG A 184 -14.01 -2.37 18.63
C ARG A 184 -13.28 -3.06 17.48
N GLU A 185 -12.06 -2.66 17.22
CA GLU A 185 -11.24 -3.08 16.08
C GLU A 185 -10.83 -4.55 16.21
N ALA A 186 -10.37 -4.95 17.39
CA ALA A 186 -10.06 -6.34 17.69
C ALA A 186 -11.28 -7.25 17.51
N ARG A 187 -12.46 -6.80 17.97
CA ARG A 187 -13.73 -7.55 17.80
C ARG A 187 -14.11 -7.70 16.33
N LEU A 188 -14.03 -6.62 15.55
CA LEU A 188 -14.35 -6.65 14.12
C LEU A 188 -13.42 -7.60 13.35
N VAL A 189 -12.13 -7.59 13.66
CA VAL A 189 -11.17 -8.53 13.06
C VAL A 189 -11.51 -9.96 13.44
N GLN A 190 -11.71 -10.27 14.72
CA GLN A 190 -12.09 -11.61 15.17
C GLN A 190 -13.38 -12.12 14.52
N GLN A 191 -14.40 -11.28 14.37
CA GLN A 191 -15.64 -11.65 13.70
C GLN A 191 -15.43 -11.91 12.20
N ALA A 192 -14.59 -11.12 11.53
CA ALA A 192 -14.25 -11.34 10.13
C ALA A 192 -13.52 -12.67 9.90
N LEU A 193 -12.72 -13.14 10.86
CA LEU A 193 -12.02 -14.42 10.79
C LEU A 193 -12.90 -15.64 11.04
N LYS A 194 -14.05 -15.45 11.70
CA LYS A 194 -15.03 -16.53 11.97
C LYS A 194 -16.01 -16.75 10.83
N ARG A 195 -16.13 -15.80 9.90
CA ARG A 195 -16.98 -15.97 8.71
C ARG A 195 -16.27 -16.90 7.70
N PRO A 196 -16.93 -17.97 7.22
CA PRO A 196 -16.37 -18.89 6.23
C PRO A 196 -16.00 -18.20 4.90
#